data_AF-A0A0G2K5T6-F1
#
_entry.id   AF-A0A0G2K5T6-F1
#
_cell.length_a   1.000
_cell.length_b   1.000
_cell.length_c   1.000
_cell.angle_alpha   90.00
_cell.angle_beta   90.00
_cell.angle_gamma   90.00
#
_symmetry.space_group_name_H-M   'P 1'
#
loop_
_entity.id
_entity.type
_entity.pdbx_description
1 polymer ?
#
loop_
_entity_poly.entity_id
_entity_poly.type
_entity_poly.pdbx_seq_one_letter_code
_entity_poly.pdbx_strand_id
1 'polypeptide(L)'
;MHPLRLLVSPLLELVGPGRHGGVHLYSQDWQKFKASLVYTANSRIDRACETLSQSQTNPAASPCTGEEEGTEIDTLQFRLQVRCTRNPSAAKDSSDPNELYVNHKVYTRHMTWVPLGNQADVFPEGTVRPVHDDILIAQLRPGQEIDLMMHCVKGIGKDHAKFSPVATASYRLLPDITLLEPVEGEAAEELSQCFSPGVIAVQEVQGKKVARVANARLDTFSREIFRHEKLKKAVRLARVRDHYIFSVESTGVLPPDVLVSEAIKILMGKCRRFLDELDAVEMD
;
A
#
# COMPACT_ATOMS: atom_id res chain seq x y z
N MET A 1 11.57 19.53 -6.45
CA MET A 1 11.37 18.25 -7.15
C MET A 1 11.43 17.14 -6.11
N HIS A 2 10.42 16.27 -6.04
CA HIS A 2 10.45 15.09 -5.16
C HIS A 2 10.98 13.89 -5.96
N PRO A 3 11.78 12.98 -5.35
CA PRO A 3 12.34 11.83 -6.06
C PRO A 3 11.23 10.91 -6.57
N LEU A 4 11.29 10.51 -7.85
CA LEU A 4 10.35 9.55 -8.44
C LEU A 4 10.74 8.12 -8.04
N ARG A 5 9.95 7.48 -7.16
CA ARG A 5 10.22 6.12 -6.68
C ARG A 5 9.19 5.13 -7.23
N LEU A 6 9.63 3.97 -7.69
CA LEU A 6 8.75 2.96 -8.31
C LEU A 6 8.52 1.77 -7.38
N LEU A 7 7.27 1.35 -7.20
CA LEU A 7 6.95 0.21 -6.36
C LEU A 7 6.79 -1.06 -7.21
N VAL A 8 7.63 -2.06 -6.93
CA VAL A 8 7.46 -3.44 -7.40
C VAL A 8 6.60 -4.18 -6.37
N SER A 9 5.46 -4.74 -6.76
CA SER A 9 4.57 -5.46 -5.83
C SER A 9 4.69 -6.96 -6.06
N PRO A 10 5.06 -7.76 -5.05
CA PRO A 10 4.74 -9.19 -5.07
C PRO A 10 3.22 -9.33 -4.89
N LEU A 11 2.55 -10.06 -5.78
CA LEU A 11 1.14 -10.40 -5.62
C LEU A 11 1.02 -11.33 -4.39
N LEU A 12 0.38 -10.86 -3.32
CA LEU A 12 -0.14 -11.73 -2.27
C LEU A 12 -1.67 -11.71 -2.38
N GLU A 13 -2.24 -12.76 -2.96
CA GLU A 13 -3.68 -13.00 -2.85
C GLU A 13 -4.00 -13.39 -1.41
N LEU A 14 -4.65 -12.48 -0.67
CA LEU A 14 -5.41 -12.81 0.52
C LEU A 14 -6.89 -12.67 0.20
N VAL A 15 -7.47 -13.73 -0.38
CA VAL A 15 -8.93 -13.92 -0.41
C VAL A 15 -9.32 -14.56 0.92
N GLY A 16 -10.01 -13.81 1.77
CA GLY A 16 -10.59 -14.31 3.02
C GLY A 16 -11.89 -13.56 3.36
N PRO A 17 -12.98 -14.25 3.74
CA PRO A 17 -14.27 -13.61 3.99
C PRO A 17 -14.31 -13.07 5.43
N GLY A 18 -14.22 -11.75 5.59
CA GLY A 18 -14.33 -11.07 6.88
C GLY A 18 -15.64 -10.30 7.01
N ARG A 19 -16.65 -10.88 7.66
CA ARG A 19 -17.85 -10.16 8.12
C ARG A 19 -17.48 -9.22 9.25
N HIS A 20 -17.22 -7.93 9.00
CA HIS A 20 -17.43 -6.85 9.98
C HIS A 20 -17.57 -5.51 9.26
N GLY A 21 -18.61 -4.74 9.63
CA GLY A 21 -19.00 -3.48 8.98
C GLY A 21 -18.03 -2.32 9.18
N GLY A 22 -16.93 -2.34 8.43
CA GLY A 22 -16.14 -1.16 8.10
C GLY A 22 -16.56 -0.62 6.73
N VAL A 23 -16.85 0.68 6.65
CA VAL A 23 -17.03 1.34 5.35
C VAL A 23 -15.64 1.52 4.74
N HIS A 24 -15.26 0.63 3.83
CA HIS A 24 -14.08 0.82 2.99
C HIS A 24 -14.40 1.95 1.99
N LEU A 25 -13.76 3.10 2.14
CA LEU A 25 -13.79 4.14 1.10
C LEU A 25 -12.95 3.67 -0.08
N TYR A 26 -13.59 3.03 -1.06
CA TYR A 26 -13.07 2.95 -2.41
C TYR A 26 -13.20 4.34 -3.06
N SER A 27 -12.24 5.23 -2.78
CA SER A 27 -12.10 6.47 -3.55
C SER A 27 -11.56 6.13 -4.93
N GLN A 28 -12.39 6.33 -5.95
CA GLN A 28 -12.24 5.74 -7.28
C GLN A 28 -11.26 6.44 -8.22
N ASP A 29 -10.55 7.52 -7.86
CA ASP A 29 -9.68 8.18 -8.83
C ASP A 29 -8.38 8.67 -8.18
N TRP A 30 -7.30 7.97 -8.52
CA TRP A 30 -5.94 8.31 -8.12
C TRP A 30 -5.04 8.17 -9.34
N GLN A 31 -4.48 9.28 -9.83
CA GLN A 31 -3.48 9.29 -10.88
C GLN A 31 -2.08 9.34 -10.26
N LYS A 32 -1.32 8.24 -10.29
CA LYS A 32 0.09 8.21 -9.86
C LYS A 32 0.91 7.22 -10.69
N PHE A 33 2.16 7.58 -10.94
CA PHE A 33 3.13 6.75 -11.67
C PHE A 33 3.39 5.45 -10.91
N LYS A 34 3.18 4.31 -11.56
CA LYS A 34 3.65 3.01 -11.09
C LYS A 34 3.85 2.10 -12.29
N ALA A 35 4.96 1.39 -12.35
CA ALA A 35 5.38 0.67 -13.54
C ALA A 35 4.34 -0.36 -14.02
N SER A 36 4.08 -0.38 -15.33
CA SER A 36 3.33 -1.44 -15.99
C SER A 36 4.33 -2.21 -16.85
N LEU A 37 4.89 -3.30 -16.31
CA LEU A 37 5.83 -4.15 -17.03
C LEU A 37 5.20 -4.66 -18.34
N VAL A 38 5.68 -4.16 -19.46
CA VAL A 38 5.58 -4.81 -20.77
C VAL A 38 7.00 -5.28 -21.10
N TYR A 39 7.18 -6.56 -21.41
CA TYR A 39 8.49 -7.16 -21.64
C TYR A 39 8.57 -7.86 -23.00
N THR A 40 9.77 -7.86 -23.57
CA THR A 40 10.20 -8.76 -24.65
C THR A 40 11.30 -9.62 -24.06
N ALA A 41 11.08 -10.93 -23.92
CA ALA A 41 12.02 -11.83 -23.25
C ALA A 41 12.57 -12.89 -24.21
N ASN A 42 13.88 -13.10 -24.16
CA ASN A 42 14.56 -14.28 -24.71
C ASN A 42 15.10 -15.11 -23.53
N SER A 43 14.19 -15.70 -22.74
CA SER A 43 14.52 -16.37 -21.48
C SER A 43 14.43 -17.90 -21.60
N ARG A 44 15.51 -18.61 -21.22
CA ARG A 44 15.51 -20.08 -21.04
C ARG A 44 15.12 -20.41 -19.60
N ILE A 45 13.82 -20.36 -19.31
CA ILE A 45 13.27 -20.73 -18.00
C ILE A 45 12.24 -21.84 -18.21
N ASP A 46 12.54 -23.05 -17.75
CA ASP A 46 11.57 -24.14 -17.70
C ASP A 46 10.52 -23.80 -16.61
N ARG A 47 9.28 -23.58 -17.05
CA ARG A 47 8.00 -23.52 -16.29
C ARG A 47 7.51 -22.24 -15.57
N ALA A 48 8.15 -21.07 -15.68
CA ALA A 48 7.71 -19.88 -14.90
C ALA A 48 7.32 -18.61 -15.68
N CYS A 49 7.46 -18.56 -17.01
CA CYS A 49 7.13 -17.34 -17.77
C CYS A 49 5.66 -16.91 -17.61
N GLU A 50 4.72 -17.84 -17.47
CA GLU A 50 3.29 -17.52 -17.30
C GLU A 50 2.92 -17.00 -15.90
N THR A 51 3.66 -17.37 -14.85
CA THR A 51 3.40 -16.90 -13.47
C THR A 51 4.02 -15.53 -13.22
N LEU A 52 5.07 -15.18 -13.97
CA LEU A 52 5.63 -13.83 -14.01
C LEU A 52 4.77 -12.86 -14.85
N SER A 53 3.88 -13.37 -15.71
CA SER A 53 3.09 -12.60 -16.68
C SER A 53 1.64 -12.32 -16.27
N GLN A 54 1.17 -12.73 -15.09
CA GLN A 54 -0.22 -12.50 -14.69
C GLN A 54 -0.46 -11.05 -14.21
N SER A 55 -0.77 -10.17 -15.16
CA SER A 55 -1.86 -9.20 -14.99
C SER A 55 -2.44 -8.84 -16.37
N GLN A 56 -3.53 -9.54 -16.67
CA GLN A 56 -4.40 -9.54 -17.85
C GLN A 56 -4.37 -8.30 -18.76
N THR A 57 -4.15 -8.55 -20.06
CA THR A 57 -4.71 -7.76 -21.16
C THR A 57 -6.21 -8.04 -21.28
N ASN A 58 -7.05 -7.00 -21.18
CA ASN A 58 -8.05 -6.78 -22.24
C ASN A 58 -8.46 -5.30 -22.31
N PRO A 59 -8.29 -4.63 -23.47
CA PRO A 59 -8.52 -3.21 -23.66
C PRO A 59 -9.94 -2.96 -24.18
N ALA A 60 -10.67 -2.05 -23.54
CA ALA A 60 -11.91 -1.53 -24.11
C ALA A 60 -12.13 -0.07 -23.71
N ALA A 61 -11.37 0.83 -24.35
CA ALA A 61 -11.82 2.18 -24.74
C ALA A 61 -10.71 2.92 -25.55
N SER A 62 -10.87 2.88 -26.88
CA SER A 62 -10.25 3.70 -27.95
C SER A 62 -8.75 3.60 -28.25
N PRO A 63 -8.38 3.65 -29.55
CA PRO A 63 -7.10 3.13 -30.03
C PRO A 63 -6.04 4.24 -30.10
N CYS A 64 -4.99 4.12 -29.29
CA CYS A 64 -3.70 4.71 -29.65
C CYS A 64 -2.97 3.69 -30.52
N THR A 65 -3.39 3.57 -31.79
CA THR A 65 -2.59 2.92 -32.82
C THR A 65 -1.37 3.79 -33.08
N GLY A 66 -0.19 3.44 -32.56
CA GLY A 66 1.03 4.14 -33.00
C GLY A 66 2.36 3.93 -32.27
N GLU A 67 2.42 3.66 -30.96
CA GLU A 67 3.71 3.72 -30.25
C GLU A 67 3.87 2.54 -29.28
N GLU A 68 4.38 1.40 -29.78
CA GLU A 68 4.90 0.32 -28.92
C GLU A 68 6.20 0.73 -28.19
N GLU A 69 6.82 1.83 -28.65
CA GLU A 69 8.06 2.38 -28.14
C GLU A 69 7.74 3.66 -27.36
N GLY A 70 7.78 3.57 -26.02
CA GLY A 70 7.49 4.72 -25.14
C GLY A 70 8.49 5.86 -25.32
N THR A 71 8.08 7.09 -25.02
CA THR A 71 8.88 8.31 -25.22
C THR A 71 9.65 8.71 -23.95
N GLU A 72 10.58 9.67 -24.05
CA GLU A 72 11.26 10.19 -22.86
C GLU A 72 10.33 10.94 -21.88
N ILE A 73 9.09 11.24 -22.29
CA ILE A 73 8.14 12.05 -21.51
C ILE A 73 7.21 11.15 -20.68
N ASP A 74 6.78 10.02 -21.24
CA ASP A 74 5.73 9.18 -20.65
C ASP A 74 6.23 7.86 -20.03
N THR A 75 7.47 7.47 -20.35
CA THR A 75 8.00 6.14 -20.03
C THR A 75 9.36 6.19 -19.34
N LEU A 76 9.51 5.37 -18.29
CA LEU A 76 10.82 5.04 -17.71
C LEU A 76 11.17 3.59 -18.02
N GLN A 77 12.43 3.32 -18.36
CA GLN A 77 12.89 1.99 -18.73
C GLN A 77 13.81 1.39 -17.66
N PHE A 78 13.63 0.11 -17.35
CA PHE A 78 14.51 -0.64 -16.44
C PHE A 78 14.94 -1.95 -17.09
N ARG A 79 16.20 -2.34 -16.86
CA ARG A 79 16.74 -3.63 -17.25
C ARG A 79 17.02 -4.50 -16.02
N LEU A 80 16.59 -5.76 -16.07
CA LEU A 80 16.94 -6.78 -15.10
C LEU A 80 17.70 -7.90 -15.82
N GLN A 81 19.00 -7.97 -15.59
CA GLN A 81 19.88 -8.97 -16.18
C GLN A 81 20.64 -9.71 -15.07
N VAL A 82 20.27 -10.97 -14.82
CA VAL A 82 20.88 -11.78 -13.76
C VAL A 82 21.09 -13.21 -14.24
N ARG A 83 22.34 -13.68 -14.09
CA ARG A 83 22.74 -15.06 -14.39
C ARG A 83 23.18 -15.77 -13.11
N CYS A 84 22.64 -16.96 -12.87
CA CYS A 84 22.99 -17.79 -11.72
C CYS A 84 24.14 -18.74 -12.06
N THR A 85 25.15 -18.80 -11.19
CA THR A 85 26.32 -19.68 -11.34
C THR A 85 26.63 -20.44 -10.04
N ARG A 86 27.35 -21.56 -10.15
CA ARG A 86 27.91 -22.26 -8.98
C ARG A 86 29.08 -21.45 -8.42
N ASN A 87 29.14 -21.33 -7.10
CA ASN A 87 30.27 -20.72 -6.40
C ASN A 87 31.46 -21.69 -6.40
N PRO A 88 32.60 -21.36 -7.02
CA PRO A 88 33.78 -22.22 -7.02
C PRO A 88 34.42 -22.37 -5.64
N SER A 89 34.15 -21.43 -4.73
CA SER A 89 34.74 -21.37 -3.38
C SER A 89 33.85 -22.01 -2.30
N ALA A 90 32.74 -22.65 -2.68
CA ALA A 90 31.84 -23.28 -1.73
C ALA A 90 32.51 -24.46 -1.00
N ALA A 91 32.22 -24.61 0.29
CA ALA A 91 32.71 -25.76 1.06
C ALA A 91 32.11 -27.06 0.49
N LYS A 92 32.91 -28.13 0.42
CA LYS A 92 32.52 -29.40 -0.23
C LYS A 92 31.34 -30.11 0.46
N ASP A 93 31.12 -29.78 1.72
CA ASP A 93 30.06 -30.28 2.60
C ASP A 93 28.92 -29.27 2.83
N SER A 94 29.00 -28.07 2.23
CA SER A 94 27.93 -27.08 2.36
C SER A 94 26.66 -27.56 1.66
N SER A 95 25.54 -27.43 2.37
CA SER A 95 24.19 -27.68 1.83
C SER A 95 23.39 -26.40 1.65
N ASP A 96 23.89 -25.25 2.13
CA ASP A 96 23.22 -23.96 2.01
C ASP A 96 23.30 -23.41 0.57
N PRO A 97 22.17 -23.18 -0.12
CA PRO A 97 22.14 -22.50 -1.41
C PRO A 97 22.85 -21.14 -1.44
N ASN A 98 22.93 -20.42 -0.30
CA ASN A 98 23.63 -19.14 -0.22
C ASN A 98 25.16 -19.28 -0.34
N GLU A 99 25.72 -20.41 0.07
CA GLU A 99 27.15 -20.71 -0.08
C GLU A 99 27.44 -21.35 -1.44
N LEU A 100 26.53 -22.22 -1.90
CA LEU A 100 26.68 -23.00 -3.12
C LEU A 100 26.52 -22.17 -4.41
N TYR A 101 25.69 -21.13 -4.39
CA TYR A 101 25.26 -20.43 -5.61
C TYR A 101 25.34 -18.92 -5.51
N VAL A 102 25.93 -18.31 -6.54
CA VAL A 102 25.96 -16.86 -6.72
C VAL A 102 24.73 -16.43 -7.53
N ASN A 103 24.06 -15.35 -7.11
CA ASN A 103 22.87 -14.78 -7.76
C ASN A 103 21.68 -15.74 -7.90
N HIS A 104 21.56 -16.73 -7.00
CA HIS A 104 20.42 -17.64 -6.98
C HIS A 104 19.13 -16.99 -6.45
N LYS A 105 19.21 -15.81 -5.83
CA LYS A 105 18.07 -14.98 -5.43
C LYS A 105 18.13 -13.67 -6.19
N VAL A 106 17.10 -13.38 -6.97
CA VAL A 106 16.97 -12.16 -7.76
C VAL A 106 16.13 -11.16 -6.99
N TYR A 107 16.72 -10.04 -6.61
CA TYR A 107 16.07 -8.98 -5.85
C TYR A 107 15.81 -7.75 -6.71
N THR A 108 14.92 -6.86 -6.26
CA THR A 108 14.64 -5.57 -6.91
C THR A 108 15.86 -4.67 -7.04
N ARG A 109 16.85 -4.74 -6.14
CA ARG A 109 18.14 -4.03 -6.31
C ARG A 109 18.91 -4.37 -7.59
N HIS A 110 18.62 -5.50 -8.24
CA HIS A 110 19.27 -5.87 -9.50
C HIS A 110 18.64 -5.15 -10.71
N MET A 111 17.57 -4.38 -10.51
CA MET A 111 16.96 -3.57 -11.55
C MET A 111 17.82 -2.31 -11.77
N THR A 112 18.22 -2.10 -13.01
CA THR A 112 19.02 -0.94 -13.42
C THR A 112 18.17 0.00 -14.26
N TRP A 113 18.17 1.29 -13.94
CA TRP A 113 17.47 2.29 -14.72
C TRP A 113 18.23 2.57 -16.02
N VAL A 114 17.51 2.57 -17.15
CA VAL A 114 18.02 2.90 -18.48
C VAL A 114 17.37 4.22 -18.90
N PRO A 115 18.09 5.36 -18.85
CA PRO A 115 17.51 6.65 -19.20
C PRO A 115 17.21 6.75 -20.70
N LEU A 116 16.07 7.33 -21.04
CA LEU A 116 15.68 7.66 -22.41
C LEU A 116 15.94 9.15 -22.68
N GLY A 117 16.51 9.49 -23.84
CA GLY A 117 16.75 10.88 -24.24
C GLY A 117 17.55 11.68 -23.20
N ASN A 118 16.97 12.78 -22.72
CA ASN A 118 17.57 13.71 -21.76
C ASN A 118 17.23 13.41 -20.28
N GLN A 119 16.59 12.27 -19.98
CA GLN A 119 16.16 11.95 -18.62
C GLN A 119 17.33 11.89 -17.61
N ALA A 120 18.52 11.50 -18.07
CA ALA A 120 19.73 11.46 -17.23
C ALA A 120 20.12 12.84 -16.67
N ASP A 121 19.81 13.92 -17.38
CA ASP A 121 20.07 15.29 -16.92
C ASP A 121 18.96 15.82 -16.02
N VAL A 122 17.71 15.35 -16.24
CA VAL A 122 16.53 15.76 -15.46
C VAL A 122 16.50 15.09 -14.09
N PHE A 123 16.87 13.82 -14.02
CA PHE A 123 16.82 13.01 -12.80
C PHE A 123 18.22 12.74 -12.28
N PRO A 124 18.59 13.29 -11.10
CA PRO A 124 19.85 12.95 -10.46
C PRO A 124 20.01 11.45 -10.22
N GLU A 125 21.24 10.98 -10.21
CA GLU A 125 21.57 9.57 -9.98
C GLU A 125 20.94 9.06 -8.66
N GLY A 126 20.38 7.85 -8.69
CA GLY A 126 19.74 7.21 -7.53
C GLY A 126 18.34 7.73 -7.17
N THR A 127 17.80 8.71 -7.91
CA THR A 127 16.40 9.15 -7.72
C THR A 127 15.41 8.15 -8.29
N VAL A 128 15.65 7.70 -9.53
CA VAL A 128 14.83 6.71 -10.24
C VAL A 128 15.30 5.31 -9.89
N ARG A 129 14.56 4.66 -8.99
CA ARG A 129 14.85 3.30 -8.52
C ARG A 129 13.60 2.61 -7.94
N PRO A 130 13.63 1.28 -7.76
CA PRO A 130 12.66 0.60 -6.91
C PRO A 130 12.63 1.21 -5.51
N VAL A 131 11.44 1.30 -4.90
CA VAL A 131 11.26 1.86 -3.55
C VAL A 131 12.01 0.99 -2.53
N HIS A 132 11.79 -0.32 -2.61
CA HIS A 132 12.36 -1.34 -1.73
C HIS A 132 13.36 -2.17 -2.51
N ASP A 133 14.56 -2.33 -1.96
CA ASP A 133 15.71 -2.94 -2.65
C ASP A 133 15.81 -4.47 -2.44
N ASP A 134 14.97 -5.02 -1.57
CA ASP A 134 15.04 -6.38 -1.04
C ASP A 134 13.82 -7.25 -1.37
N ILE A 135 12.96 -6.81 -2.28
CA ILE A 135 11.84 -7.62 -2.76
C ILE A 135 12.40 -8.74 -3.64
N LEU A 136 12.18 -9.99 -3.23
CA LEU A 136 12.56 -11.17 -4.01
C LEU A 136 11.61 -11.32 -5.20
N ILE A 137 12.16 -11.31 -6.41
CA ILE A 137 11.42 -11.45 -7.67
C ILE A 137 11.40 -12.92 -8.11
N ALA A 138 12.57 -13.55 -8.14
CA ALA A 138 12.73 -14.91 -8.62
C ALA A 138 13.86 -15.64 -7.89
N GLN A 139 13.78 -16.97 -7.84
CA GLN A 139 14.88 -17.83 -7.40
C GLN A 139 15.38 -18.67 -8.57
N LEU A 140 16.68 -18.68 -8.78
CA LEU A 140 17.35 -19.34 -9.90
C LEU A 140 18.14 -20.56 -9.44
N ARG A 141 18.51 -21.39 -10.41
CA ARG A 141 19.52 -22.44 -10.31
C ARG A 141 20.65 -22.21 -11.32
N PRO A 142 21.85 -22.75 -11.07
CA PRO A 142 22.98 -22.57 -11.97
C PRO A 142 22.65 -22.95 -13.41
N GLY A 143 22.96 -22.06 -14.35
CA GLY A 143 22.62 -22.23 -15.77
C GLY A 143 21.33 -21.52 -16.20
N GLN A 144 20.52 -21.05 -15.25
CA GLN A 144 19.37 -20.17 -15.53
C GLN A 144 19.79 -18.70 -15.57
N GLU A 145 19.10 -17.94 -16.41
CA GLU A 145 19.32 -16.52 -16.64
C GLU A 145 17.98 -15.80 -16.83
N ILE A 146 17.90 -14.58 -16.31
CA ILE A 146 16.83 -13.62 -16.57
C ILE A 146 17.48 -12.44 -17.30
N ASP A 147 16.99 -12.11 -18.48
CA ASP A 147 17.24 -10.84 -19.15
C ASP A 147 15.91 -10.30 -19.65
N LEU A 148 15.47 -9.18 -19.07
CA LEU A 148 14.23 -8.52 -19.43
C LEU A 148 14.37 -7.00 -19.38
N MET A 149 13.60 -6.36 -20.24
CA MET A 149 13.40 -4.92 -20.28
C MET A 149 11.99 -4.59 -19.81
N MET A 150 11.86 -3.55 -19.00
CA MET A 150 10.62 -3.16 -18.34
C MET A 150 10.31 -1.71 -18.65
N HIS A 151 9.10 -1.44 -19.13
CA HIS A 151 8.60 -0.08 -19.31
C HIS A 151 7.72 0.32 -18.13
N CYS A 152 7.86 1.55 -17.66
CA CYS A 152 7.10 2.08 -16.53
C CYS A 152 6.29 3.27 -17.00
N VAL A 153 4.97 3.13 -16.97
CA VAL A 153 4.02 4.16 -17.42
C VAL A 153 3.22 4.73 -16.26
N LYS A 154 2.59 5.89 -16.47
CA LYS A 154 1.63 6.45 -15.52
C LYS A 154 0.28 5.75 -15.65
N GLY A 155 -0.35 5.39 -14.53
CA GLY A 155 -1.69 4.80 -14.53
C GLY A 155 -2.52 5.24 -13.33
N ILE A 156 -3.74 4.68 -13.25
CA ILE A 156 -4.67 4.96 -12.15
C ILE A 156 -5.01 3.70 -11.38
N GLY A 157 -5.19 3.83 -10.06
CA GLY A 157 -5.51 2.68 -9.18
C GLY A 157 -6.83 1.98 -9.54
N LYS A 158 -7.73 2.67 -10.25
CA LYS A 158 -8.99 2.12 -10.77
C LYS A 158 -8.78 1.13 -11.92
N ASP A 159 -7.76 1.35 -12.72
CA ASP A 159 -7.41 0.48 -13.85
C ASP A 159 -6.77 -0.81 -13.36
N HIS A 160 -5.77 -0.68 -12.47
CA HIS A 160 -5.15 -1.83 -11.83
C HIS A 160 -4.67 -1.51 -10.42
N ALA A 161 -4.79 -2.48 -9.50
CA ALA A 161 -4.35 -2.34 -8.11
C ALA A 161 -2.84 -2.01 -7.99
N LYS A 162 -2.05 -2.44 -8.97
CA LYS A 162 -0.63 -2.07 -9.10
C LYS A 162 -0.43 -0.57 -9.27
N PHE A 163 -1.42 0.27 -9.57
CA PHE A 163 -1.25 1.73 -9.56
C PHE A 163 -1.68 2.39 -8.25
N SER A 164 -2.18 1.61 -7.27
CA SER A 164 -2.49 2.13 -5.94
C SER A 164 -1.20 2.65 -5.27
N PRO A 165 -1.16 3.92 -4.84
CA PRO A 165 0.00 4.51 -4.17
C PRO A 165 0.01 4.23 -2.65
N VAL A 166 -1.09 3.74 -2.10
CA VAL A 166 -1.27 3.43 -0.68
C VAL A 166 -1.33 1.92 -0.47
N ALA A 167 -0.77 1.46 0.65
CA ALA A 167 -0.96 0.09 1.12
C ALA A 167 -2.40 -0.05 1.64
N THR A 168 -2.77 0.83 2.57
CA THR A 168 -4.16 1.00 3.00
C THR A 168 -4.44 2.48 3.25
N ALA A 169 -5.65 2.90 2.88
CA ALA A 169 -6.19 4.19 3.25
C ALA A 169 -7.57 3.93 3.84
N SER A 170 -7.73 4.24 5.11
CA SER A 170 -8.99 4.02 5.83
C SER A 170 -9.22 5.15 6.83
N TYR A 171 -10.43 5.18 7.37
CA TYR A 171 -10.74 6.04 8.48
C TYR A 171 -11.67 5.31 9.44
N ARG A 172 -11.72 5.81 10.66
CA ARG A 172 -12.75 5.47 11.63
C ARG A 172 -13.21 6.71 12.36
N LEU A 173 -14.42 6.68 12.87
CA LEU A 173 -14.93 7.75 13.71
C LEU A 173 -14.29 7.66 15.11
N LEU A 174 -14.09 8.81 15.76
CA LEU A 174 -13.61 8.86 17.14
C LEU A 174 -14.61 8.13 18.06
N PRO A 175 -14.16 7.12 18.83
CA PRO A 175 -14.97 6.53 19.89
C PRO A 175 -15.37 7.57 20.93
N ASP A 176 -16.63 7.59 21.31
CA ASP A 176 -17.15 8.32 22.47
C ASP A 176 -17.64 7.30 23.49
N ILE A 177 -16.90 7.16 24.57
CA ILE A 177 -17.21 6.25 25.67
C ILE A 177 -17.65 7.14 26.83
N THR A 178 -18.90 6.98 27.26
CA THR A 178 -19.45 7.73 28.39
C THR A 178 -19.81 6.75 29.50
N LEU A 179 -19.31 6.99 30.71
CA LEU A 179 -19.78 6.30 31.91
C LEU A 179 -21.08 6.97 32.39
N LEU A 180 -22.17 6.22 32.42
CA LEU A 180 -23.48 6.70 32.84
C LEU A 180 -23.60 6.76 34.36
N GLU A 181 -22.86 5.89 35.06
CA GLU A 181 -22.83 5.79 36.52
C GLU A 181 -21.36 5.73 36.99
N PRO A 182 -21.04 6.23 38.20
CA PRO A 182 -19.71 6.07 38.78
C PRO A 182 -19.40 4.58 39.02
N VAL A 183 -18.29 4.10 38.45
CA VAL A 183 -17.82 2.72 38.63
C VAL A 183 -16.61 2.72 39.56
N GLU A 184 -16.77 2.13 40.74
CA GLU A 184 -15.78 2.13 41.82
C GLU A 184 -15.31 0.70 42.19
N GLY A 185 -14.19 0.60 42.91
CA GLY A 185 -13.68 -0.63 43.50
C GLY A 185 -13.19 -1.65 42.47
N GLU A 186 -13.48 -2.93 42.69
CA GLU A 186 -13.09 -4.02 41.79
C GLU A 186 -13.79 -3.92 40.42
N ALA A 187 -15.01 -3.38 40.37
CA ALA A 187 -15.73 -3.15 39.13
C ALA A 187 -15.02 -2.16 38.20
N ALA A 188 -14.24 -1.22 38.75
CA ALA A 188 -13.42 -0.29 37.97
C ALA A 188 -12.26 -1.02 37.27
N GLU A 189 -11.66 -2.01 37.94
CA GLU A 189 -10.60 -2.85 37.39
C GLU A 189 -11.16 -3.78 36.30
N GLU A 190 -12.29 -4.45 36.55
CA GLU A 190 -13.00 -5.27 35.55
C GLU A 190 -13.39 -4.44 34.31
N LEU A 191 -13.90 -3.22 34.53
CA LEU A 191 -14.25 -2.32 33.45
C LEU A 191 -13.03 -1.98 32.60
N SER A 192 -11.87 -1.72 33.23
CA SER A 192 -10.63 -1.43 32.49
C SER A 192 -10.19 -2.59 31.58
N GLN A 193 -10.41 -3.83 32.01
CA GLN A 193 -10.08 -5.04 31.25
C GLN A 193 -11.03 -5.28 30.07
N CYS A 194 -12.23 -4.71 30.09
CA CYS A 194 -13.18 -4.79 28.98
C CYS A 194 -12.80 -3.90 27.78
N PHE A 195 -11.86 -2.98 27.96
CA PHE A 195 -11.44 -2.02 26.93
C PHE A 195 -9.99 -2.22 26.52
N SER A 196 -9.59 -1.58 25.42
CA SER A 196 -8.20 -1.58 24.99
C SER A 196 -7.31 -0.92 26.07
N PRO A 197 -6.06 -1.38 26.27
CA PRO A 197 -5.16 -0.79 27.26
C PRO A 197 -4.99 0.72 27.07
N GLY A 198 -5.09 1.48 28.18
CA GLY A 198 -4.96 2.94 28.17
C GLY A 198 -6.23 3.71 27.81
N VAL A 199 -7.34 3.04 27.49
CA VAL A 199 -8.65 3.69 27.25
C VAL A 199 -9.29 4.16 28.55
N ILE A 200 -9.38 3.24 29.52
CA ILE A 200 -9.93 3.48 30.85
C ILE A 200 -8.76 3.54 31.84
N ALA A 201 -8.72 4.59 32.65
CA ALA A 201 -7.78 4.70 33.76
C ALA A 201 -8.54 4.52 35.08
N VAL A 202 -7.98 3.69 35.97
CA VAL A 202 -8.44 3.56 37.34
C VAL A 202 -7.61 4.49 38.21
N GLN A 203 -8.27 5.41 38.92
CA GLN A 203 -7.63 6.38 39.81
C GLN A 203 -8.09 6.18 41.23
N GLU A 204 -7.21 6.44 42.19
CA GLU A 204 -7.58 6.39 43.60
C GLU A 204 -8.01 7.78 44.08
N VAL A 205 -9.28 7.90 44.45
CA VAL A 205 -9.90 9.12 44.97
C VAL A 205 -10.47 8.81 46.34
N GLN A 206 -10.02 9.52 47.37
CA GLN A 206 -10.46 9.30 48.77
C GLN A 206 -10.31 7.84 49.26
N GLY A 207 -9.23 7.16 48.84
CA GLY A 207 -8.97 5.76 49.20
C GLY A 207 -9.84 4.74 48.46
N LYS A 208 -10.56 5.16 47.41
CA LYS A 208 -11.36 4.29 46.55
C LYS A 208 -10.88 4.36 45.11
N LYS A 209 -10.82 3.19 44.45
CA LYS A 209 -10.55 3.09 43.02
C LYS A 209 -11.78 3.53 42.22
N VAL A 210 -11.61 4.45 41.29
CA VAL A 210 -12.68 4.99 40.43
C VAL A 210 -12.23 4.94 38.97
N ALA A 211 -13.06 4.39 38.09
CA ALA A 211 -12.78 4.37 36.66
C ALA A 211 -13.12 5.71 35.99
N ARG A 212 -12.24 6.16 35.09
CA ARG A 212 -12.52 7.28 34.18
C ARG A 212 -12.06 6.94 32.76
N VAL A 213 -12.72 7.54 31.78
CA VAL A 213 -12.27 7.46 30.38
C VAL A 213 -11.08 8.40 30.22
N ALA A 214 -9.90 7.84 29.95
CA ALA A 214 -8.67 8.60 29.77
C ALA A 214 -8.42 8.94 28.31
N ASN A 215 -8.49 7.94 27.42
CA ASN A 215 -8.24 8.14 25.99
C ASN A 215 -9.09 7.21 25.13
N ALA A 216 -10.31 7.66 24.81
CA ALA A 216 -11.24 6.91 23.96
C ALA A 216 -10.69 6.64 22.55
N ARG A 217 -9.74 7.44 22.06
CA ARG A 217 -9.13 7.26 20.73
C ARG A 217 -8.45 5.89 20.59
N LEU A 218 -7.89 5.34 21.66
CA LEU A 218 -7.17 4.07 21.61
C LEU A 218 -8.11 2.86 21.50
N ASP A 219 -9.41 3.04 21.72
CA ASP A 219 -10.33 1.92 21.71
C ASP A 219 -10.56 1.37 20.29
N THR A 220 -10.61 0.05 20.21
CA THR A 220 -10.89 -0.73 18.99
C THR A 220 -12.36 -1.15 18.88
N PHE A 221 -13.20 -0.82 19.88
CA PHE A 221 -14.61 -1.22 19.96
C PHE A 221 -14.82 -2.75 19.93
N SER A 222 -14.11 -3.49 20.78
CA SER A 222 -14.32 -4.94 20.97
C SER A 222 -15.76 -5.28 21.39
N ARG A 223 -16.45 -4.34 22.06
CA ARG A 223 -17.79 -4.53 22.63
C ARG A 223 -17.86 -5.58 23.75
N GLU A 224 -16.71 -5.89 24.35
CA GLU A 224 -16.59 -6.88 25.44
C GLU A 224 -17.46 -6.52 26.65
N ILE A 225 -17.61 -5.22 26.93
CA ILE A 225 -18.43 -4.70 28.03
C ILE A 225 -19.87 -5.24 28.06
N PHE A 226 -20.45 -5.58 26.91
CA PHE A 226 -21.82 -6.11 26.85
C PHE A 226 -21.93 -7.58 27.29
N ARG A 227 -20.81 -8.30 27.42
CA ARG A 227 -20.79 -9.64 28.03
C ARG A 227 -20.91 -9.58 29.55
N HIS A 228 -20.57 -8.45 30.15
CA HIS A 228 -20.67 -8.22 31.59
C HIS A 228 -22.03 -7.61 31.95
N GLU A 229 -22.96 -8.46 32.39
CA GLU A 229 -24.33 -8.07 32.75
C GLU A 229 -24.42 -6.93 33.77
N LYS A 230 -23.45 -6.84 34.69
CA LYS A 230 -23.38 -5.78 35.71
C LYS A 230 -22.93 -4.44 35.13
N LEU A 231 -22.02 -4.45 34.15
CA LEU A 231 -21.37 -3.24 33.63
C LEU A 231 -22.05 -2.69 32.36
N LYS A 232 -22.84 -3.51 31.66
CA LYS A 232 -23.48 -3.11 30.39
C LYS A 232 -24.37 -1.86 30.49
N LYS A 233 -24.96 -1.60 31.67
CA LYS A 233 -25.82 -0.43 31.91
C LYS A 233 -25.03 0.81 32.35
N ALA A 234 -23.81 0.63 32.84
CA ALA A 234 -22.95 1.70 33.32
C ALA A 234 -22.22 2.44 32.19
N VAL A 235 -22.24 1.92 30.96
CA VAL A 235 -21.46 2.46 29.84
C VAL A 235 -22.33 2.70 28.61
N ARG A 236 -22.18 3.87 28.00
CA ARG A 236 -22.68 4.18 26.67
C ARG A 236 -21.51 4.23 25.68
N LEU A 237 -21.59 3.39 24.65
CA LEU A 237 -20.65 3.37 23.53
C LEU A 237 -21.28 4.09 22.33
N ALA A 238 -20.65 5.17 21.89
CA ALA A 238 -21.08 5.98 20.76
C ALA A 238 -19.88 6.36 19.88
N ARG A 239 -20.13 7.06 18.77
CA ARG A 239 -19.08 7.63 17.92
C ARG A 239 -19.43 9.07 17.58
N VAL A 240 -18.42 9.92 17.57
CA VAL A 240 -18.57 11.31 17.15
C VAL A 240 -18.66 11.35 15.62
N ARG A 241 -19.80 11.80 15.08
CA ARG A 241 -20.13 11.66 13.65
C ARG A 241 -19.24 12.49 12.73
N ASP A 242 -18.85 13.68 13.19
CA ASP A 242 -18.07 14.69 12.49
C ASP A 242 -16.56 14.63 12.80
N HIS A 243 -16.12 13.65 13.58
CA HIS A 243 -14.71 13.45 13.91
C HIS A 243 -14.16 12.18 13.27
N TYR A 244 -13.39 12.37 12.20
CA TYR A 244 -12.75 11.30 11.44
C TYR A 244 -11.27 11.17 11.82
N ILE A 245 -10.84 9.93 12.09
CA ILE A 245 -9.43 9.57 12.29
C ILE A 245 -8.98 8.81 11.05
N PHE A 246 -8.25 9.49 10.17
CA PHE A 246 -7.67 8.89 8.98
C PHE A 246 -6.38 8.13 9.31
N SER A 247 -6.18 7.00 8.64
CA SER A 247 -4.91 6.28 8.57
C SER A 247 -4.56 6.08 7.09
N VAL A 248 -3.43 6.65 6.66
CA VAL A 248 -2.96 6.59 5.28
C VAL A 248 -1.54 6.07 5.27
N GLU A 249 -1.38 4.85 4.80
CA GLU A 249 -0.08 4.18 4.72
C GLU A 249 0.41 4.23 3.27
N SER A 250 1.47 4.98 3.03
CA SER A 250 2.10 5.05 1.71
C SER A 250 2.88 3.77 1.41
N THR A 251 2.88 3.35 0.16
CA THR A 251 3.77 2.28 -0.32
C THR A 251 5.23 2.72 -0.47
N GLY A 252 5.50 4.04 -0.37
CA GLY A 252 6.84 4.64 -0.43
C GLY A 252 7.16 5.37 -1.73
N VAL A 253 6.21 5.39 -2.69
CA VAL A 253 6.32 6.16 -3.94
C VAL A 253 6.37 7.67 -3.67
N LEU A 254 5.47 8.16 -2.83
CA LEU A 254 5.41 9.56 -2.35
C LEU A 254 5.05 9.56 -0.85
N PRO A 255 5.45 10.60 -0.10
CA PRO A 255 5.08 10.70 1.31
C PRO A 255 3.56 10.93 1.46
N PRO A 256 2.94 10.42 2.54
CA PRO A 256 1.48 10.35 2.68
C PRO A 256 0.77 11.70 2.79
N ASP A 257 1.44 12.73 3.30
CA ASP A 257 0.97 14.13 3.33
C ASP A 257 0.73 14.70 1.92
N VAL A 258 1.65 14.41 1.00
CA VAL A 258 1.51 14.75 -0.42
C VAL A 258 0.39 13.91 -1.04
N LEU A 259 0.25 12.63 -0.67
CA LEU A 259 -0.83 11.79 -1.20
C LEU A 259 -2.22 12.37 -0.92
N VAL A 260 -2.47 12.83 0.30
CA VAL A 260 -3.75 13.43 0.71
C VAL A 260 -3.96 14.78 0.00
N SER A 261 -2.92 15.59 -0.13
CA SER A 261 -2.99 16.87 -0.84
C SER A 261 -3.41 16.67 -2.31
N GLU A 262 -2.80 15.69 -2.99
CA GLU A 262 -3.17 15.35 -4.37
C GLU A 262 -4.60 14.78 -4.48
N ALA A 263 -5.08 14.06 -3.45
CA ALA A 263 -6.47 13.57 -3.38
C ALA A 263 -7.48 14.70 -3.55
N ILE A 264 -7.27 15.75 -2.76
CA ILE A 264 -8.18 16.89 -2.67
C ILE A 264 -8.17 17.65 -3.98
N LYS A 265 -7.00 17.84 -4.59
CA LYS A 265 -6.86 18.44 -5.92
C LYS A 265 -7.61 17.66 -7.00
N ILE A 266 -7.54 16.33 -6.99
CA ILE A 266 -8.28 15.48 -7.94
C ILE A 266 -9.79 15.68 -7.77
N LEU A 267 -10.30 15.69 -6.54
CA LEU A 267 -11.72 15.95 -6.30
C LEU A 267 -12.14 17.34 -6.78
N MET A 268 -11.32 18.36 -6.49
CA MET A 268 -11.55 19.73 -6.96
C MET A 268 -11.56 19.82 -8.49
N GLY A 269 -10.62 19.15 -9.16
CA GLY A 269 -10.53 19.10 -10.62
C GLY A 269 -11.74 18.42 -11.26
N LYS A 270 -12.30 17.38 -10.63
CA LYS A 270 -13.55 16.75 -11.10
C LYS A 270 -14.73 17.72 -11.07
N CYS A 271 -14.90 18.46 -9.97
CA CYS A 271 -15.95 19.47 -9.88
C CYS A 271 -15.75 20.56 -10.94
N ARG A 272 -14.51 21.04 -11.11
CA ARG A 272 -14.18 22.06 -12.10
C ARG A 272 -14.53 21.62 -13.51
N ARG A 273 -14.18 20.39 -13.89
CA ARG A 273 -14.48 19.83 -15.21
C ARG A 273 -15.97 19.89 -15.55
N PHE A 274 -16.84 19.51 -14.61
CA PHE A 274 -18.28 19.56 -14.86
C PHE A 274 -18.83 20.97 -14.93
N LEU A 275 -18.23 21.94 -14.22
CA LEU A 275 -18.60 23.35 -14.40
C LEU A 275 -18.25 23.83 -15.81
N ASP A 276 -17.04 23.53 -16.28
CA ASP A 276 -16.60 23.93 -17.62
C ASP A 276 -17.45 23.25 -18.72
N GLU A 277 -17.91 22.00 -18.50
CA GLU A 277 -18.84 21.31 -19.40
C GLU A 277 -20.24 21.94 -19.42
N LEU A 278 -20.73 22.45 -18.29
CA LEU A 278 -22.01 23.17 -18.24
C LEU A 278 -21.92 24.52 -18.95
N ASP A 279 -20.86 25.28 -18.71
CA ASP A 279 -20.63 26.57 -19.36
C ASP A 279 -20.53 26.41 -20.89
N ALA A 280 -19.92 25.31 -21.36
CA ALA A 280 -19.83 25.01 -22.80
C ALA A 280 -21.20 24.76 -23.44
N VAL A 281 -22.14 24.12 -22.72
CA VAL A 281 -23.50 23.85 -23.22
C VAL A 281 -24.35 25.12 -23.24
N GLU A 282 -24.15 26.07 -22.32
CA GLU A 282 -24.90 27.34 -22.29
C GLU A 282 -24.47 28.32 -23.41
N MET A 283 -23.33 28.07 -24.06
CA MET A 283 -22.80 28.89 -25.16
C MET A 283 -23.28 28.43 -26.56
N ASP A 284 -23.88 27.25 -26.66
CA ASP A 284 -24.48 26.68 -27.89
C ASP A 284 -26.00 26.92 -27.96
#